data_AF-A0A968ZEM9-F1
#
_entry.id   AF-A0A968ZEM9-F1
#
_cell.length_a   1.000
_cell.length_b   1.000
_cell.length_c   1.000
_cell.angle_alpha   90.00
_cell.angle_beta   90.00
_cell.angle_gamma   90.00
#
_symmetry.space_group_name_H-M   'P 1'
#
loop_
_entity.id
_entity.type
_entity.pdbx_description
1 polymer ?
#
loop_
_entity_poly.entity_id
_entity_poly.type
_entity_poly.pdbx_seq_one_letter_code
_entity_poly.pdbx_strand_id
1 'polypeptide(L)'
;MVFNLDSDRRVFVSRFLRLVLAGVAFTFLGVIWNISFSGLGVYFASFFAVAGVALFAHWSILSNITASVILYFYYPYQIGSRVKIIDGENSVMGVVKDLNLFAIKIETNDGEVSYPNNLAVQKPIIQLLS
;
A
#
# COMPACT_ATOMS: atom_id res chain seq x y z
N MET A 1 17.49 -13.09 -13.05
CA MET A 1 17.10 -13.14 -11.62
C MET A 1 15.71 -13.78 -11.55
N VAL A 2 15.64 -15.11 -11.43
CA VAL A 2 14.35 -15.81 -11.29
C VAL A 2 13.87 -15.52 -9.87
N PHE A 3 12.69 -14.91 -9.72
CA PHE A 3 12.03 -14.79 -8.43
C PHE A 3 11.80 -16.21 -7.89
N ASN A 4 12.72 -16.69 -7.05
CA ASN A 4 12.54 -17.90 -6.23
C ASN A 4 11.52 -17.55 -5.15
N LEU A 5 10.27 -17.43 -5.59
CA LEU A 5 9.12 -17.31 -4.72
C LEU A 5 9.08 -18.61 -3.93
N ASP A 6 9.49 -18.51 -2.67
CA ASP A 6 9.34 -19.52 -1.64
C ASP A 6 8.06 -20.33 -1.89
N SER A 7 8.20 -21.66 -2.02
CA SER A 7 7.11 -22.56 -2.42
C SER A 7 5.89 -22.37 -1.54
N ASP A 8 6.11 -22.04 -0.28
CA ASP A 8 5.09 -21.82 0.74
C ASP A 8 4.27 -20.55 0.47
N ARG A 9 4.93 -19.47 0.04
CA ARG A 9 4.27 -18.22 -0.39
C ARG A 9 3.41 -18.45 -1.62
N ARG A 10 3.90 -19.20 -2.62
CA ARG A 10 3.12 -19.51 -3.83
C ARG A 10 1.87 -20.31 -3.48
N VAL A 11 1.99 -21.30 -2.62
CA VAL A 11 0.83 -22.11 -2.18
C VAL A 11 -0.17 -21.24 -1.44
N PHE A 12 0.26 -20.41 -0.50
CA PHE A 12 -0.60 -19.48 0.23
C PHE A 12 -1.35 -18.53 -0.72
N VAL A 13 -0.62 -17.83 -1.59
CA VAL A 13 -1.21 -16.89 -2.57
C VAL A 13 -2.19 -17.61 -3.49
N SER A 14 -1.85 -18.80 -3.99
CA SER A 14 -2.75 -19.56 -4.87
C SER A 14 -4.03 -20.04 -4.18
N ARG A 15 -3.96 -20.37 -2.88
CA ARG A 15 -5.14 -20.76 -2.09
C ARG A 15 -6.03 -19.55 -1.84
N PHE A 16 -5.43 -18.43 -1.46
CA PHE A 16 -6.14 -17.18 -1.27
C PHE A 16 -6.84 -16.71 -2.55
N LEU A 17 -6.13 -16.69 -3.68
CA LEU A 17 -6.71 -16.32 -4.98
C LEU A 17 -7.86 -17.24 -5.40
N ARG A 18 -7.73 -18.55 -5.17
CA ARG A 18 -8.81 -19.51 -5.46
C ARG A 18 -10.06 -19.24 -4.61
N LEU A 19 -9.89 -18.92 -3.34
CA LEU A 19 -11.02 -18.56 -2.46
C LEU A 19 -11.73 -17.30 -2.93
N VAL A 20 -10.96 -16.25 -3.27
CA VAL A 20 -11.51 -15.00 -3.81
C VAL A 20 -12.26 -15.26 -5.12
N LEU A 21 -11.64 -15.96 -6.07
CA LEU A 21 -12.26 -16.29 -7.36
C LEU A 21 -13.51 -17.15 -7.20
N ALA A 22 -13.52 -18.11 -6.27
CA ALA A 22 -14.70 -18.90 -5.96
C ALA A 22 -15.83 -18.01 -5.43
N GLY A 23 -15.54 -17.11 -4.48
CA GLY A 23 -16.54 -16.16 -3.96
C GLY A 23 -17.11 -15.22 -5.03
N VAL A 24 -16.27 -14.74 -5.94
CA VAL A 24 -16.69 -13.95 -7.10
C VAL A 24 -17.59 -14.78 -8.03
N ALA A 25 -17.20 -16.01 -8.35
CA ALA A 25 -17.99 -16.91 -9.19
C ALA A 25 -19.36 -17.24 -8.57
N PHE A 26 -19.43 -17.49 -7.26
CA PHE A 26 -20.69 -17.70 -6.55
C PHE A 26 -21.60 -16.48 -6.62
N THR A 27 -21.03 -15.28 -6.48
CA THR A 27 -21.79 -14.03 -6.65
C THR A 27 -22.39 -13.95 -8.05
N PHE A 28 -21.62 -14.21 -9.11
CA PHE A 28 -22.13 -14.22 -10.49
C PHE A 28 -23.19 -15.28 -10.75
N LEU A 29 -23.03 -16.49 -10.21
CA LEU A 29 -24.04 -17.55 -10.31
C LEU A 29 -25.36 -17.12 -9.66
N GLY A 30 -25.30 -16.46 -8.50
CA GLY A 30 -26.48 -15.90 -7.85
C GLY A 30 -27.20 -14.85 -8.70
N VAL A 31 -26.45 -14.03 -9.44
CA VAL A 31 -27.02 -13.05 -10.39
C VAL A 31 -27.72 -13.76 -11.57
N ILE A 32 -27.07 -14.77 -12.17
CA ILE A 32 -27.63 -15.53 -13.31
C ILE A 32 -28.91 -16.25 -12.92
N TRP A 33 -28.98 -16.79 -11.70
CA TRP A 33 -30.17 -17.47 -11.17
C TRP A 33 -31.26 -16.53 -10.66
N ASN A 34 -31.12 -15.23 -10.89
CA ASN A 34 -32.11 -14.21 -10.55
C ASN A 34 -32.50 -14.25 -9.06
N ILE A 35 -31.52 -14.53 -8.19
CA ILE A 35 -31.70 -14.45 -6.74
C ILE A 35 -32.10 -13.00 -6.42
N SER A 36 -33.19 -12.83 -5.67
CA SER A 36 -33.67 -11.49 -5.35
C SER A 36 -32.68 -10.77 -4.45
N PHE A 37 -32.04 -9.73 -4.98
CA PHE A 37 -31.09 -8.90 -4.25
C PHE A 37 -31.77 -7.84 -3.37
N SER A 38 -33.04 -8.07 -2.99
CA SER A 38 -33.78 -7.18 -2.10
C SER A 38 -33.03 -7.05 -0.77
N GLY A 39 -32.60 -5.84 -0.44
CA GLY A 39 -31.79 -5.58 0.76
C GLY A 39 -30.28 -5.59 0.55
N LEU A 40 -29.76 -5.79 -0.68
CA LEU A 40 -28.31 -5.69 -0.94
C LEU A 40 -27.69 -4.38 -0.50
N GLY A 41 -28.43 -3.27 -0.61
CA GLY A 41 -27.97 -1.98 -0.10
C GLY A 41 -27.67 -2.02 1.41
N VAL A 42 -28.49 -2.73 2.19
CA VAL A 42 -28.27 -2.89 3.65
C VAL A 42 -27.08 -3.80 3.92
N TYR A 43 -26.93 -4.89 3.17
CA TYR A 43 -25.76 -5.78 3.28
C TYR A 43 -24.46 -5.06 2.90
N PHE A 44 -24.45 -4.28 1.81
CA PHE A 44 -23.30 -3.46 1.43
C PHE A 44 -23.00 -2.40 2.48
N ALA A 45 -24.01 -1.68 3.00
CA ALA A 45 -23.82 -0.70 4.06
C ALA A 45 -23.23 -1.33 5.32
N SER A 46 -23.72 -2.50 5.74
CA SER A 46 -23.16 -3.26 6.87
C SER A 46 -21.72 -3.72 6.60
N PHE A 47 -21.44 -4.25 5.41
CA PHE A 47 -20.09 -4.64 4.99
C PHE A 47 -19.13 -3.46 5.03
N PHE A 48 -19.50 -2.31 4.43
CA PHE A 48 -18.67 -1.11 4.43
C PHE A 48 -18.50 -0.51 5.83
N ALA A 49 -19.50 -0.62 6.70
CA ALA A 49 -19.37 -0.21 8.09
C ALA A 49 -18.31 -1.05 8.83
N VAL A 50 -18.37 -2.39 8.71
CA VAL A 50 -17.39 -3.30 9.32
C VAL A 50 -16.00 -3.13 8.69
N ALA A 51 -15.93 -3.03 7.36
CA ALA A 51 -14.68 -2.80 6.63
C ALA A 51 -14.05 -1.46 7.03
N GLY A 52 -14.87 -0.40 7.19
CA GLY A 52 -14.42 0.90 7.67
C GLY A 52 -13.78 0.81 9.06
N VAL A 53 -14.40 0.09 10.00
CA VAL A 53 -13.83 -0.14 11.34
C VAL A 53 -12.54 -0.97 11.27
N ALA A 54 -12.51 -2.01 10.45
CA ALA A 54 -11.30 -2.84 10.26
C ALA A 54 -10.13 -2.06 9.64
N LEU A 55 -10.41 -1.15 8.70
CA LEU A 55 -9.44 -0.24 8.11
C LEU A 55 -8.98 0.82 9.11
N PHE A 56 -9.88 1.29 9.97
CA PHE A 56 -9.52 2.18 11.08
C PHE A 56 -8.52 1.51 12.04
N ALA A 57 -8.72 0.22 12.35
CA ALA A 57 -7.76 -0.56 13.12
C ALA A 57 -6.40 -0.71 12.40
N HIS A 58 -6.38 -0.71 11.07
CA HIS A 58 -5.16 -0.79 10.25
C HIS A 58 -4.74 0.56 9.64
N TRP A 59 -5.04 1.69 10.30
CA TRP A 59 -4.81 3.07 9.82
C TRP A 59 -3.47 3.29 9.10
N SER A 60 -2.40 2.65 9.57
CA SER A 60 -1.08 2.72 8.96
C SER A 60 -1.06 2.27 7.49
N ILE A 61 -1.80 1.21 7.12
CA ILE A 61 -1.85 0.69 5.74
C ILE A 61 -2.50 1.73 4.82
N LEU A 62 -3.69 2.22 5.19
CA LEU A 62 -4.42 3.18 4.37
C LEU A 62 -3.66 4.50 4.27
N SER A 63 -3.11 4.99 5.38
CA SER A 63 -2.31 6.24 5.36
C SER A 63 -1.05 6.13 4.52
N ASN A 64 -0.36 4.98 4.52
CA ASN A 64 0.82 4.77 3.67
C ASN A 64 0.45 4.74 2.18
N ILE A 65 -0.64 4.06 1.81
CA ILE A 65 -1.12 4.04 0.42
C ILE A 65 -1.50 5.45 -0.03
N THR A 66 -2.30 6.18 0.75
CA THR A 66 -2.68 7.56 0.43
C THR A 66 -1.44 8.46 0.33
N ALA A 67 -0.48 8.33 1.25
CA ALA A 67 0.77 9.08 1.22
C ALA A 67 1.63 8.73 0.00
N SER A 68 1.65 7.46 -0.46
CA SER A 68 2.37 7.07 -1.68
C SER A 68 1.86 7.81 -2.91
N VAL A 69 0.54 7.99 -3.02
CA VAL A 69 -0.10 8.75 -4.11
C VAL A 69 0.30 10.22 -4.02
N ILE A 70 0.27 10.81 -2.81
CA ILE A 70 0.68 12.20 -2.60
C ILE A 70 2.16 12.40 -2.95
N LEU A 71 3.06 11.52 -2.49
CA LEU A 71 4.49 11.59 -2.81
C LEU A 71 4.74 11.47 -4.32
N TYR A 72 4.03 10.56 -4.99
CA TYR A 72 4.21 10.31 -6.41
C TYR A 72 3.78 11.48 -7.29
N PHE A 73 2.63 12.11 -6.98
CA PHE A 73 2.06 13.15 -7.83
C PHE A 73 2.37 14.59 -7.38
N TYR A 74 2.52 14.83 -6.09
CA TYR A 74 2.51 16.17 -5.52
C TYR A 74 3.92 16.69 -5.16
N TYR A 75 4.88 15.78 -4.96
CA TYR A 75 6.26 16.17 -4.64
C TYR A 75 7.17 16.11 -5.88
N PRO A 76 8.09 17.08 -6.04
CA PRO A 76 8.98 17.14 -7.19
C PRO A 76 10.14 16.12 -7.15
N TYR A 77 10.17 15.23 -6.16
CA TYR A 77 11.27 14.29 -5.96
C TYR A 77 11.08 13.07 -6.84
N GLN A 78 11.81 13.04 -7.95
CA GLN A 78 11.87 11.87 -8.82
C GLN A 78 12.84 10.83 -8.26
N ILE A 79 12.69 9.58 -8.69
CA ILE A 79 13.71 8.55 -8.49
C ILE A 79 15.06 9.08 -9.00
N GLY A 80 16.10 8.98 -8.18
CA GLY A 80 17.43 9.57 -8.44
C GLY A 80 17.67 10.90 -7.74
N SER A 81 16.64 11.56 -7.18
CA SER A 81 16.83 12.80 -6.42
C SER A 81 17.55 12.54 -5.10
N ARG A 82 18.51 13.39 -4.75
CA ARG A 82 19.09 13.40 -3.42
C ARG A 82 18.20 14.20 -2.47
N VAL A 83 17.74 13.58 -1.39
CA VAL A 83 16.80 14.17 -0.43
C VAL A 83 17.29 13.99 1.00
N LYS A 84 16.82 14.87 1.89
CA LYS A 84 16.94 14.75 3.34
C LYS A 84 15.55 14.87 3.97
N ILE A 85 15.09 13.81 4.63
CA ILE A 85 13.88 13.83 5.46
C ILE A 85 14.29 14.28 6.87
N ILE A 86 13.66 15.34 7.38
CA ILE A 86 13.96 15.90 8.70
C ILE A 86 13.08 15.24 9.76
N ASP A 87 13.67 14.37 10.58
CA ASP A 87 12.98 13.58 11.59
C ASP A 87 13.79 13.43 12.89
N GLY A 88 14.40 14.52 13.36
CA GLY A 88 15.23 14.51 14.56
C GLY A 88 16.40 13.53 14.43
N GLU A 89 16.62 12.68 15.44
CA GLU A 89 17.64 11.63 15.45
C GLU A 89 17.43 10.57 14.34
N ASN A 90 16.21 10.42 13.83
CA ASN A 90 15.87 9.48 12.75
C ASN A 90 15.93 10.13 11.36
N SER A 91 16.55 11.30 11.23
CA SER A 91 16.66 11.98 9.93
C SER A 91 17.43 11.11 8.94
N VAL A 92 16.89 10.93 7.75
CA VAL A 92 17.51 10.13 6.69
C VAL A 92 17.91 11.03 5.54
N MET A 93 19.15 10.89 5.05
CA MET A 93 19.67 11.57 3.88
C MET A 93 20.23 10.56 2.88
N GLY A 94 19.87 10.70 1.62
CA GLY A 94 20.36 9.83 0.58
C GLY A 94 19.71 10.06 -0.78
N VAL A 95 19.87 9.10 -1.67
CA VAL A 95 19.28 9.12 -3.01
C VAL A 95 18.02 8.27 -3.03
N VAL A 96 16.90 8.83 -3.53
CA VAL A 96 15.66 8.08 -3.71
C VAL A 96 15.86 7.01 -4.77
N LYS A 97 15.73 5.73 -4.40
CA LYS A 97 15.84 4.59 -5.32
C LYS A 97 14.50 4.13 -5.87
N ASP A 98 13.48 4.15 -5.03
CA ASP A 98 12.17 3.61 -5.35
C ASP A 98 11.11 4.21 -4.41
N LEU A 99 9.88 4.22 -4.87
CA LEU A 99 8.69 4.61 -4.11
C LEU A 99 7.61 3.57 -4.35
N ASN A 100 7.37 2.71 -3.36
CA ASN A 100 6.29 1.73 -3.40
C ASN A 100 5.10 2.18 -2.54
N LEU A 101 4.04 1.36 -2.45
CA LEU A 101 2.82 1.68 -1.71
C LEU A 101 3.03 1.95 -0.21
N PHE A 102 4.11 1.42 0.39
CA PHE A 102 4.30 1.44 1.84
C PHE A 102 5.50 2.29 2.29
N ALA A 103 6.53 2.42 1.47
CA ALA A 103 7.73 3.14 1.83
C ALA A 103 8.44 3.76 0.63
N ILE A 104 9.13 4.87 0.90
CA ILE A 104 10.17 5.43 0.05
C ILE A 104 11.50 4.76 0.41
N LYS A 105 12.21 4.26 -0.59
CA LYS A 105 13.51 3.61 -0.44
C LYS A 105 14.61 4.62 -0.71
N ILE A 106 15.46 4.84 0.28
CA ILE A 106 16.53 5.84 0.23
C ILE A 106 17.86 5.12 0.40
N GLU A 107 18.74 5.22 -0.59
CA GLU A 107 20.12 4.75 -0.50
C GLU A 107 20.95 5.81 0.23
N THR A 108 21.41 5.45 1.43
CA THR A 108 22.32 6.24 2.25
C THR A 108 23.75 5.68 2.11
N ASN A 109 24.72 6.28 2.79
CA ASN A 109 26.09 5.75 2.82
C ASN A 109 26.20 4.44 3.61
N ASP A 110 25.25 4.16 4.50
CA ASP A 110 25.26 3.00 5.39
C ASP A 110 24.40 1.84 4.84
N GLY A 111 23.63 2.08 3.77
CA GLY A 111 22.78 1.07 3.12
C GLY A 111 21.46 1.63 2.59
N GLU A 112 20.54 0.74 2.26
CA GLU A 112 19.18 1.10 1.82
C GLU A 112 18.24 1.19 3.04
N VAL A 113 17.60 2.35 3.22
CA VAL A 113 16.60 2.59 4.26
C VAL A 113 15.21 2.65 3.63
N SER A 114 14.27 1.86 4.16
CA SER A 114 12.85 1.96 3.80
C SER A 114 12.13 2.85 4.81
N TYR A 115 11.78 4.07 4.38
CA TYR A 115 11.11 5.05 5.24
C TYR A 115 9.60 5.07 4.94
N PRO A 116 8.71 4.90 5.94
CA PRO A 116 7.26 4.84 5.71
C PRO A 116 6.72 6.08 5.00
N ASN A 117 5.88 5.89 3.98
CA ASN A 117 5.33 6.99 3.18
C ASN A 117 4.51 7.97 4.04
N ASN A 118 3.69 7.42 4.93
CA ASN A 118 2.84 8.24 5.79
C ASN A 118 3.65 9.15 6.71
N LEU A 119 4.81 8.69 7.19
CA LEU A 119 5.73 9.52 7.96
C LEU A 119 6.42 10.54 7.05
N ALA A 120 6.88 10.14 5.87
CA ALA A 120 7.60 11.04 4.96
C ALA A 120 6.79 12.29 4.62
N VAL A 121 5.50 12.13 4.30
CA VAL A 121 4.60 13.26 3.98
C VAL A 121 4.37 14.19 5.19
N GLN A 122 4.46 13.67 6.41
CA GLN A 122 4.29 14.46 7.64
C GLN A 122 5.57 15.19 8.06
N LYS A 123 6.69 14.95 7.39
CA LYS A 123 7.99 15.52 7.73
C LYS A 123 8.46 16.49 6.65
N PRO A 124 9.21 17.55 7.00
CA PRO A 124 9.88 18.35 6.00
C PRO A 124 10.86 17.49 5.19
N ILE A 125 10.76 17.58 3.87
CA ILE A 125 11.70 16.92 2.94
C ILE A 125 12.44 18.03 2.19
N ILE A 126 13.77 17.97 2.23
CA ILE A 126 14.66 18.89 1.52
C ILE A 126 15.23 18.15 0.32
N GLN A 127 15.02 18.67 -0.88
CA GLN A 127 15.77 18.23 -2.07
C GLN A 127 17.12 18.94 -2.10
N LEU A 128 18.18 18.15 -2.11
CA LEU A 128 19.54 18.64 -2.20
C LEU A 128 19.91 18.73 -3.68
N LEU A 129 20.36 19.90 -4.11
CA LEU A 129 20.93 20.08 -5.44
C LEU A 129 22.25 19.32 -5.49
N SER A 130 22.37 18.40 -6.46
CA SER A 130 23.57 17.62 -6.72
C SER A 130 24.66 18.45 -7.38
#